data_AF-A0A0G1XD11-F1
#
_entry.id   AF-A0A0G1XD11-F1
#
_cell.length_a   1.000
_cell.length_b   1.000
_cell.length_c   1.000
_cell.angle_alpha   90.00
_cell.angle_beta   90.00
_cell.angle_gamma   90.00
#
_symmetry.space_group_name_H-M   'P 1'
#
loop_
_entity.id
_entity.type
_entity.pdbx_description
1 polymer ?
#
loop_
_entity_poly.entity_id
_entity_poly.type
_entity_poly.pdbx_seq_one_letter_code
_entity_poly.pdbx_strand_id
1 'polypeptide(L)'
;MNTPLTISTNLCPRCGKARIDGRTWTEEIKTYSGTSTVTHTQTVCPDPACQKQVEEKLAFEKAKSDKIKEEFDKRAADKKIARAQIKFAKAKK
;
A
#
# COMPACT_ATOMS: atom_id res chain seq x y z
N MET A 1 -9.43 -37.69 5.43
CA MET A 1 -8.75 -37.26 4.19
C MET A 1 -7.63 -36.34 4.62
N ASN A 2 -6.40 -36.85 4.64
CA ASN A 2 -5.23 -36.14 5.15
C ASN A 2 -4.56 -35.41 3.99
N THR A 3 -4.78 -34.11 3.91
CA THR A 3 -4.02 -33.23 3.02
C THR A 3 -2.62 -33.05 3.62
N PRO A 4 -1.54 -33.37 2.90
CA PRO A 4 -0.20 -33.20 3.43
C PRO A 4 0.06 -31.72 3.68
N LEU A 5 0.34 -31.39 4.94
CA LEU A 5 0.81 -30.07 5.36
C LEU A 5 2.13 -29.80 4.66
N THR A 6 2.08 -29.09 3.54
CA THR A 6 3.24 -28.41 2.99
C THR A 6 3.68 -27.43 4.08
N ILE A 7 4.82 -27.70 4.71
CA ILE A 7 5.46 -26.79 5.65
C ILE A 7 5.92 -25.58 4.83
N SER A 8 4.98 -24.66 4.56
CA SER A 8 5.32 -23.35 4.06
C SER A 8 5.99 -22.62 5.23
N THR A 9 7.18 -22.10 4.96
CA THR A 9 8.04 -21.39 5.93
C THR A 9 7.45 -20.04 6.36
N ASN A 10 6.15 -19.79 6.09
CA ASN A 10 5.46 -18.53 6.32
C ASN A 10 4.67 -18.57 7.63
N LEU A 11 5.44 -18.66 8.73
CA LEU A 11 4.89 -18.56 10.07
C LEU A 11 4.64 -17.09 10.42
N CYS A 12 3.55 -16.82 11.12
CA CYS A 12 3.27 -15.49 11.62
C CYS A 12 4.30 -15.12 12.71
N PRO A 13 5.08 -14.04 12.57
CA PRO A 13 6.09 -13.66 13.56
C PRO A 13 5.48 -13.17 14.88
N ARG A 14 4.16 -12.93 14.94
CA ARG A 14 3.46 -12.50 16.16
C ARG A 14 2.90 -13.67 16.98
N CYS A 15 2.23 -14.63 16.32
CA CYS A 15 1.52 -15.71 16.99
C CYS A 15 2.07 -17.11 16.67
N GLY A 16 3.05 -17.23 15.77
CA GLY A 16 3.70 -18.50 15.40
C GLY A 16 2.88 -19.43 14.50
N LYS A 17 1.58 -19.15 14.27
CA LYS A 17 0.74 -19.99 13.39
C LYS A 17 1.11 -19.80 11.91
N ALA A 18 0.99 -20.86 11.12
CA ALA A 18 1.16 -20.79 9.66
C ALA A 18 0.12 -19.85 9.04
N ARG A 19 0.56 -18.92 8.19
CA ARG A 19 -0.34 -18.04 7.44
C ARG A 19 -1.10 -18.84 6.37
N ILE A 20 -2.30 -18.37 6.07
CA ILE A 20 -3.16 -18.91 5.01
C ILE A 20 -3.20 -17.94 3.83
N ASP A 21 -3.39 -18.46 2.62
CA ASP A 21 -3.59 -17.63 1.44
C ASP A 21 -4.97 -16.96 1.51
N GLY A 22 -4.99 -15.65 1.35
CA GLY A 22 -6.20 -14.84 1.38
C GLY A 22 -6.69 -14.52 -0.02
N ARG A 23 -6.00 -13.59 -0.70
CA ARG A 23 -6.37 -13.11 -2.03
C ARG A 23 -5.19 -13.21 -2.97
N THR A 24 -5.43 -13.72 -4.17
CA THR A 24 -4.49 -13.67 -5.28
C THR A 24 -5.07 -12.82 -6.40
N TRP A 25 -4.28 -11.90 -6.95
CA TRP A 25 -4.67 -11.12 -8.11
C TRP A 25 -3.48 -10.90 -9.03
N THR A 26 -3.78 -10.66 -10.29
CA THR A 26 -2.78 -10.40 -11.31
C THR A 26 -2.96 -8.99 -11.83
N GLU A 27 -1.86 -8.26 -11.96
CA GLU A 27 -1.85 -6.92 -12.55
C GLU A 27 -0.83 -6.84 -13.67
N GLU A 28 -1.19 -6.13 -14.75
CA GLU A 28 -0.27 -5.83 -15.84
C GLU A 28 0.38 -4.46 -15.61
N ILE A 29 1.69 -4.47 -15.43
CA ILE A 29 2.50 -3.26 -15.22
C ILE A 29 3.24 -2.94 -16.50
N LYS A 30 3.06 -1.72 -17.02
CA LYS A 30 3.87 -1.21 -18.12
C LYS A 30 5.25 -0.86 -17.58
N THR A 31 6.26 -1.59 -18.01
CA THR A 31 7.67 -1.32 -17.73
C THR A 31 8.33 -0.65 -18.93
N TYR A 32 9.56 -0.18 -18.77
CA TYR A 32 10.33 0.46 -19.85
C TYR A 32 10.49 -0.44 -21.09
N SER A 33 10.49 -1.77 -20.90
CA SER A 33 10.75 -2.76 -21.96
C SER A 33 9.49 -3.47 -22.47
N GLY A 34 8.28 -3.08 -22.02
CA GLY A 34 7.02 -3.69 -22.46
C GLY A 34 5.99 -3.84 -21.33
N THR A 35 5.07 -4.79 -21.48
CA THR A 35 4.08 -5.12 -20.44
C THR A 35 4.55 -6.34 -19.65
N SER A 36 4.53 -6.25 -18.33
CA SER A 36 4.87 -7.34 -17.42
C SER A 36 3.68 -7.72 -16.57
N THR A 37 3.36 -9.01 -16.52
CA THR A 37 2.28 -9.55 -15.70
C THR A 37 2.83 -9.90 -14.31
N VAL A 38 2.28 -9.30 -13.27
CA VAL A 38 2.68 -9.51 -11.87
C VAL A 38 1.55 -10.22 -11.13
N THR A 39 1.83 -11.39 -10.57
CA THR A 39 0.89 -12.13 -9.72
C THR A 39 1.20 -11.86 -8.26
N HIS A 40 0.24 -11.26 -7.56
CA HIS A 40 0.31 -10.98 -6.13
C HIS A 40 -0.47 -12.02 -5.35
N THR A 41 0.12 -12.54 -4.27
CA THR A 41 -0.56 -13.41 -3.31
C THR A 41 -0.49 -12.79 -1.93
N GLN A 42 -1.64 -12.40 -1.40
CA GLN A 42 -1.79 -11.89 -0.04
C GLN A 42 -2.02 -13.04 0.93
N THR A 43 -1.24 -13.06 2.01
CA THR A 43 -1.37 -14.03 3.10
C THR A 43 -1.98 -13.38 4.35
N VAL A 44 -2.72 -14.16 5.12
CA VAL A 44 -3.49 -13.71 6.30
C VAL A 44 -3.18 -14.63 7.49
N CYS A 45 -3.16 -14.06 8.69
CA CYS A 45 -3.03 -14.85 9.91
C CYS A 45 -4.38 -15.53 10.23
N PRO A 46 -4.43 -16.86 10.46
CA PRO A 46 -5.67 -17.55 10.78
C PRO A 46 -6.22 -17.22 12.18
N ASP A 47 -5.39 -16.66 13.06
CA ASP A 47 -5.82 -16.19 14.37
C ASP A 47 -6.46 -14.79 14.26
N PRO A 48 -7.77 -14.65 14.54
CA PRO A 48 -8.50 -13.39 14.37
C PRO A 48 -8.05 -12.31 15.36
N ALA A 49 -7.63 -12.68 16.57
CA ALA A 49 -7.13 -11.70 17.54
C ALA A 49 -5.76 -11.15 17.09
N CYS A 50 -4.88 -12.04 16.59
CA CYS A 50 -3.61 -11.64 16.03
C CYS A 50 -3.78 -10.78 14.76
N GLN A 51 -4.69 -11.20 13.86
CA GLN A 51 -4.96 -10.51 12.61
C GLN A 51 -5.53 -9.11 12.84
N LYS A 52 -6.48 -8.97 13.78
CA LYS A 52 -7.07 -7.67 14.14
C LYS A 52 -6.01 -6.65 14.57
N GLN A 53 -5.05 -7.05 15.39
CA GLN A 53 -3.94 -6.17 15.80
C GLN A 53 -3.03 -5.77 14.63
N VAL A 54 -2.91 -6.61 13.59
CA VAL A 54 -2.14 -6.25 12.38
C VAL A 54 -2.92 -5.21 11.59
N GLU A 55 -4.22 -5.44 11.39
CA GLU A 55 -5.12 -4.56 10.65
C GLU A 55 -5.27 -3.18 11.29
N GLU A 56 -5.41 -3.11 12.62
CA GLU A 56 -5.45 -1.84 13.35
C GLU A 56 -4.17 -1.01 13.14
N LYS A 57 -3.00 -1.66 13.20
CA LYS A 57 -1.72 -0.99 12.93
C LYS A 57 -1.60 -0.55 11.47
N LEU A 58 -2.00 -1.39 10.53
CA LEU A 58 -2.00 -1.06 9.10
C LEU A 58 -2.93 0.12 8.79
N ALA A 59 -4.12 0.15 9.40
CA ALA A 59 -5.08 1.24 9.25
C ALA A 59 -4.52 2.57 9.79
N PHE A 60 -3.89 2.53 10.97
CA PHE A 60 -3.24 3.70 11.55
C PHE A 60 -2.09 4.23 10.68
N GLU A 61 -1.19 3.35 10.25
CA GLU A 61 -0.05 3.71 9.39
C GLU A 61 -0.51 4.25 8.03
N LYS A 62 -1.58 3.67 7.47
CA LYS A 62 -2.19 4.16 6.22
C LYS A 62 -2.78 5.56 6.40
N ALA A 63 -3.59 5.79 7.43
CA ALA A 63 -4.17 7.10 7.71
C ALA A 63 -3.09 8.18 7.90
N LYS A 64 -2.00 7.84 8.61
CA LYS A 64 -0.85 8.73 8.78
C LYS A 64 -0.18 9.05 7.44
N SER A 65 0.06 8.03 6.62
CA SER A 65 0.69 8.19 5.31
C SER A 65 -0.17 9.02 4.36
N ASP A 66 -1.47 8.79 4.35
CA ASP A 66 -2.44 9.52 3.52
C ASP A 66 -2.50 10.99 3.91
N LYS A 67 -2.50 11.31 5.21
CA LYS A 67 -2.43 12.70 5.69
C LYS A 67 -1.16 13.42 5.24
N ILE A 68 0.00 12.76 5.33
CA ILE A 68 1.28 13.34 4.90
C ILE A 68 1.27 13.61 3.39
N LYS A 69 0.75 12.67 2.58
CA LYS A 69 0.60 12.86 1.13
C LYS A 69 -0.33 14.04 0.82
N GLU A 70 -1.47 14.11 1.48
CA GLU A 70 -2.42 15.21 1.30
C GLU A 70 -1.80 16.57 1.62
N GLU A 71 -1.06 16.68 2.72
CA GLU A 71 -0.35 17.92 3.07
C GLU A 71 0.74 18.28 2.06
N PHE A 72 1.46 17.29 1.53
CA PHE A 72 2.46 17.51 0.49
C PHE A 72 1.81 18.01 -0.81
N ASP A 73 0.72 17.39 -1.23
CA ASP A 73 -0.01 17.75 -2.45
C ASP A 73 -0.62 19.15 -2.35
N LYS A 74 -1.20 19.51 -1.19
CA LYS A 74 -1.68 20.87 -0.91
C LYS A 74 -0.55 21.90 -1.04
N ARG A 75 0.59 21.65 -0.39
CA ARG A 75 1.76 22.54 -0.48
C ARG A 75 2.28 22.68 -1.91
N ALA A 76 2.24 21.60 -2.70
CA ALA A 76 2.64 21.64 -4.10
C ALA A 76 1.66 22.48 -4.95
N ALA A 77 0.35 22.32 -4.71
CA ALA A 77 -0.69 23.09 -5.37
C ALA A 77 -0.59 24.59 -5.03
N ASP A 78 -0.44 24.94 -3.75
CA ASP A 78 -0.30 26.33 -3.29
C ASP A 78 0.92 27.00 -3.93
N LYS A 79 2.06 26.29 -3.97
CA LYS A 79 3.27 26.77 -4.66
C LYS A 79 3.01 27.02 -6.15
N LYS A 80 2.24 26.16 -6.83
CA LYS A 80 1.90 26.34 -8.24
C LYS A 80 1.02 27.57 -8.45
N ILE A 81 0.01 27.77 -7.59
CA ILE A 81 -0.89 28.93 -7.62
C ILE A 81 -0.09 30.22 -7.38
N ALA A 82 0.73 30.27 -6.33
CA ALA A 82 1.55 31.45 -6.03
C ALA A 82 2.49 31.82 -7.19
N ARG A 83 3.14 30.82 -7.82
CA ARG A 83 3.98 31.03 -9.00
C ARG A 83 3.19 31.56 -10.20
N ALA A 84 1.96 31.09 -10.40
CA ALA A 84 1.10 31.60 -11.45
C ALA A 84 0.71 33.06 -11.19
N GLN A 85 0.28 33.39 -9.97
CA GLN A 85 -0.08 34.76 -9.58
C GLN A 85 1.08 35.75 -9.78
N ILE A 86 2.29 35.38 -9.38
CA ILE A 86 3.49 36.21 -9.61
C ILE A 86 3.74 36.42 -11.11
N LYS A 87 3.57 35.39 -11.95
CA LYS A 87 3.70 35.52 -13.40
C LYS A 87 2.65 36.48 -13.98
N PHE A 88 1.39 36.36 -13.57
CA PHE A 88 0.32 37.26 -14.02
C PHE A 88 0.57 38.71 -13.59
N ALA A 89 1.02 38.93 -12.35
CA ALA A 89 1.35 40.26 -11.85
C ALA A 89 2.52 40.89 -12.60
N LYS A 90 3.53 40.11 -12.98
CA LYS A 90 4.65 40.57 -13.82
C LYS A 90 4.23 40.87 -15.26
N ALA A 91 3.31 40.09 -15.84
CA ALA A 91 2.84 40.30 -17.21
C ALA A 91 1.93 41.53 -17.38
N LYS A 92 1.34 42.03 -16.29
CA LYS A 92 0.54 43.27 -16.25
C LYS A 92 1.36 44.53 -15.98
N LYS A 93 2.66 44.40 -15.72
CA LYS A 93 3.59 45.51 -15.44
C LYS A 93 4.47 45.76 -16.66
#